data_AF-A0A1A8XAQ4-F1
#
_entry.id   AF-A0A1A8XAQ4-F1
#
_cell.length_a   1.000
_cell.length_b   1.000
_cell.length_c   1.000
_cell.angle_alpha   90.00
_cell.angle_beta   90.00
_cell.angle_gamma   90.00
#
_symmetry.space_group_name_H-M   'P 1'
#
loop_
_entity.id
_entity.type
_entity.pdbx_description
1 polymer ?
#
loop_
_entity_poly.entity_id
_entity_poly.type
_entity_poly.pdbx_seq_one_letter_code
_entity_poly.pdbx_strand_id
1 'polypeptide(L)'
;MEDETTVLKSIDSLDFDYKLDNINGKCANCSSCYKYGKNLKNPFSFQLLCHRFVKNIEYIPLSIQLNGKNLKEKRYDDFIYWILNMINKMNDEIEQTEVNKIINELINIWKEVNQKLPNNRVNVEHLYDPTGIITPLDFDDLKRKKRMSDYCQNFSFLQTKLTNNKRQCHIYYNYFKNTMKAYDDVSVVCNKTSADTSKCPYLCKNNDYNPEIILSKLKCNKIPVEESPPKLITEEKCNMETNRLKSELGQALLAANNHVFSYSDPRVVVLILFAFLGIILTFLFLYK
;
A
#
# COMPACT_ATOMS: atom_id res chain seq x y z
N MET A 1 11.24 15.85 -18.51
CA MET A 1 11.38 15.88 -17.03
C MET A 1 10.69 14.64 -16.54
N GLU A 2 11.43 13.66 -16.02
CA GLU A 2 10.80 12.45 -15.45
C GLU A 2 9.93 12.87 -14.27
N ASP A 3 8.73 12.29 -14.19
CA ASP A 3 7.78 12.51 -13.09
C ASP A 3 8.43 12.09 -11.76
N GLU A 4 8.35 12.97 -10.75
CA GLU A 4 8.89 12.75 -9.40
C GLU A 4 8.42 11.41 -8.81
N THR A 5 7.16 11.06 -9.06
CA THR A 5 6.57 9.78 -8.62
C THR A 5 7.29 8.59 -9.25
N THR A 6 7.67 8.70 -10.52
CA THR A 6 8.39 7.65 -11.25
C THR A 6 9.81 7.48 -10.72
N VAL A 7 10.48 8.59 -10.38
CA VAL A 7 11.81 8.56 -9.78
C VAL A 7 11.77 7.95 -8.37
N LEU A 8 10.80 8.33 -7.54
CA LEU A 8 10.68 7.82 -6.17
C LEU A 8 10.32 6.34 -6.12
N LYS A 9 9.62 5.79 -7.13
CA LYS A 9 9.41 4.34 -7.28
C LYS A 9 10.69 3.53 -7.45
N SER A 10 11.85 4.16 -7.68
CA SER A 10 13.14 3.46 -7.61
C SER A 10 13.60 3.14 -6.19
N ILE A 11 12.94 3.71 -5.17
CA ILE A 11 13.15 3.39 -3.75
C ILE A 11 12.28 2.19 -3.39
N ASP A 12 12.91 1.10 -2.96
CA ASP A 12 12.26 -0.21 -2.78
C ASP A 12 11.14 -0.25 -1.73
N SER A 13 11.24 0.53 -0.65
CA SER A 13 10.13 0.68 0.31
C SER A 13 8.91 1.36 -0.33
N LEU A 14 9.12 2.40 -1.13
CA LEU A 14 8.05 3.16 -1.78
C LEU A 14 7.39 2.36 -2.90
N ASP A 15 8.17 1.62 -3.70
CA ASP A 15 7.59 0.71 -4.70
C ASP A 15 6.72 -0.34 -4.02
N PHE A 16 7.21 -0.95 -2.93
CA PHE A 16 6.44 -1.96 -2.21
C PHE A 16 5.13 -1.42 -1.63
N ASP A 17 5.15 -0.25 -0.98
CA ASP A 17 3.93 0.42 -0.49
C ASP A 17 2.97 0.71 -1.64
N TYR A 18 3.48 1.21 -2.77
CA TYR A 18 2.69 1.44 -3.97
C TYR A 18 2.05 0.14 -4.49
N LYS A 19 2.78 -0.98 -4.45
CA LYS A 19 2.26 -2.29 -4.87
C LYS A 19 1.16 -2.79 -3.94
N LEU A 20 1.27 -2.59 -2.63
CA LEU A 20 0.22 -2.98 -1.67
C LEU A 20 -1.12 -2.28 -2.00
N ASP A 21 -1.08 -1.03 -2.43
CA ASP A 21 -2.27 -0.26 -2.80
C ASP A 21 -2.79 -0.58 -4.22
N ASN A 22 -1.90 -0.94 -5.15
CA ASN A 22 -2.18 -1.02 -6.58
C ASN A 22 -1.95 -2.42 -7.17
N ILE A 23 -2.12 -3.47 -6.36
CA ILE A 23 -1.85 -4.82 -6.81
C ILE A 23 -2.81 -5.28 -7.92
N ASN A 24 -2.23 -5.48 -9.11
CA ASN A 24 -2.95 -5.88 -10.31
C ASN A 24 -2.81 -7.39 -10.57
N GLY A 25 -3.72 -7.93 -11.38
CA GLY A 25 -3.70 -9.33 -11.78
C GLY A 25 -4.77 -10.20 -11.13
N LYS A 26 -4.73 -11.49 -11.48
CA LYS A 26 -5.67 -12.51 -10.98
C LYS A 26 -5.43 -12.75 -9.49
N CYS A 27 -6.50 -12.99 -8.75
CA CYS A 27 -6.43 -13.40 -7.35
C CYS A 27 -6.80 -14.87 -7.26
N ALA A 28 -5.84 -15.74 -6.97
CA ALA A 28 -6.07 -17.19 -7.00
C ALA A 28 -6.92 -17.64 -5.79
N ASN A 29 -6.78 -16.97 -4.65
CA ASN A 29 -7.38 -17.38 -3.39
C ASN A 29 -8.43 -16.39 -2.87
N CYS A 30 -8.88 -15.42 -3.67
CA CYS A 30 -9.90 -14.45 -3.23
C CYS A 30 -11.24 -15.10 -2.86
N SER A 31 -11.49 -16.33 -3.31
CA SER A 31 -12.68 -17.08 -2.89
C SER A 31 -12.74 -17.30 -1.37
N SER A 32 -11.60 -17.29 -0.67
CA SER A 32 -11.54 -17.38 0.79
C SER A 32 -12.30 -16.22 1.45
N CYS A 33 -12.34 -15.03 0.83
CA CYS A 33 -13.01 -13.86 1.40
C CYS A 33 -14.51 -14.05 1.64
N TYR A 34 -15.20 -14.82 0.80
CA TYR A 34 -16.66 -15.00 0.89
C TYR A 34 -17.11 -15.85 2.10
N LYS A 35 -16.17 -16.49 2.80
CA LYS A 35 -16.45 -17.28 4.01
C LYS A 35 -16.50 -16.44 5.28
N TYR A 36 -15.89 -15.26 5.27
CA TYR A 36 -15.58 -14.46 6.45
C TYR A 36 -16.30 -13.11 6.41
N GLY A 37 -16.35 -12.42 7.55
CA GLY A 37 -16.81 -11.03 7.66
C GLY A 37 -18.31 -10.79 7.56
N LYS A 38 -19.16 -11.83 7.50
CA LYS A 38 -20.63 -11.69 7.42
C LYS A 38 -21.25 -10.98 8.63
N ASN A 39 -20.62 -11.08 9.80
CA ASN A 39 -21.10 -10.52 11.06
C ASN A 39 -20.43 -9.18 11.43
N LEU A 40 -19.66 -8.59 10.53
CA LEU A 40 -19.03 -7.28 10.71
C LEU A 40 -20.06 -6.16 10.48
N LYS A 41 -19.83 -4.98 11.05
CA LYS A 41 -20.72 -3.81 10.87
C LYS A 41 -20.79 -3.36 9.42
N ASN A 42 -19.69 -3.49 8.66
CA ASN A 42 -19.64 -3.15 7.24
C ASN A 42 -19.04 -4.31 6.39
N PRO A 43 -19.86 -5.34 6.07
CA PRO A 43 -19.40 -6.49 5.30
C PRO A 43 -18.93 -6.14 3.88
N PHE A 44 -19.52 -5.10 3.27
CA PHE A 44 -19.15 -4.66 1.93
C PHE A 44 -17.73 -4.08 1.89
N SER A 45 -17.41 -3.12 2.76
CA SER A 45 -16.06 -2.56 2.85
C SER A 45 -15.05 -3.63 3.27
N PHE A 46 -15.43 -4.55 4.16
CA PHE A 46 -14.59 -5.69 4.50
C PHE A 46 -14.27 -6.57 3.29
N GLN A 47 -15.25 -6.88 2.44
CA GLN A 47 -15.03 -7.69 1.25
C GLN A 47 -14.04 -7.03 0.28
N LEU A 48 -14.14 -5.70 0.09
CA LEU A 48 -13.21 -4.93 -0.74
C LEU A 48 -11.79 -4.97 -0.17
N LEU A 49 -11.64 -4.79 1.15
CA LEU A 49 -10.37 -4.92 1.85
C LEU A 49 -9.80 -6.34 1.72
N CYS A 50 -10.63 -7.36 1.95
CA CYS A 50 -10.22 -8.76 1.91
C CYS A 50 -9.64 -9.15 0.55
N HIS A 51 -10.25 -8.72 -0.56
CA HIS A 51 -9.73 -9.03 -1.88
C HIS A 51 -8.33 -8.43 -2.12
N ARG A 52 -8.08 -7.20 -1.67
CA ARG A 52 -6.74 -6.59 -1.74
C ARG A 52 -5.76 -7.29 -0.82
N PHE A 53 -6.19 -7.59 0.41
CA PHE A 53 -5.44 -8.33 1.41
C PHE A 53 -4.95 -9.68 0.89
N VAL A 54 -5.83 -10.50 0.30
CA VAL A 54 -5.45 -11.82 -0.25
C VAL A 54 -4.44 -11.68 -1.39
N LYS A 55 -4.64 -10.73 -2.31
CA LYS A 55 -3.65 -10.47 -3.36
C LYS A 55 -2.28 -10.09 -2.79
N ASN A 56 -2.26 -9.27 -1.74
CA ASN A 56 -1.01 -8.88 -1.08
C ASN A 56 -0.33 -10.09 -0.41
N ILE A 57 -1.09 -10.98 0.22
CA ILE A 57 -0.54 -12.25 0.76
C ILE A 57 0.08 -13.12 -0.35
N GLU A 58 -0.53 -13.17 -1.54
CA GLU A 58 0.02 -13.89 -2.69
C GLU A 58 1.30 -13.24 -3.24
N TYR A 59 1.42 -11.92 -3.15
CA TYR A 59 2.54 -11.14 -3.69
C TYR A 59 3.75 -11.05 -2.78
N ILE A 60 3.56 -10.86 -1.47
CA ILE A 60 4.67 -10.60 -0.53
C ILE A 60 5.75 -11.70 -0.58
N PRO A 61 5.42 -13.01 -0.58
CA PRO A 61 6.43 -14.05 -0.68
C PRO A 61 7.26 -14.00 -1.98
N LEU A 62 6.65 -13.56 -3.09
CA LEU A 62 7.33 -13.37 -4.37
C LEU A 62 8.27 -12.16 -4.30
N SER A 63 7.84 -11.06 -3.67
CA SER A 63 8.69 -9.89 -3.44
C SER A 63 9.90 -10.23 -2.57
N ILE A 64 9.73 -11.05 -1.52
CA ILE A 64 10.83 -11.53 -0.67
C ILE A 64 11.80 -12.40 -1.49
N GLN A 65 11.29 -13.28 -2.35
CA GLN A 65 12.12 -14.12 -3.20
C GLN A 65 12.99 -13.31 -4.16
N LEU A 66 12.44 -12.22 -4.72
CA LEU A 66 13.15 -11.38 -5.68
C LEU A 66 14.15 -10.42 -5.02
N ASN A 67 13.82 -9.88 -3.85
CA ASN A 67 14.58 -8.80 -3.22
C ASN A 67 15.47 -9.25 -2.04
N GLY A 68 15.29 -10.48 -1.55
CA GLY A 68 16.11 -11.07 -0.50
C GLY A 68 15.36 -11.40 0.79
N LYS A 69 15.76 -12.51 1.42
CA LYS A 69 15.14 -13.03 2.65
C LYS A 69 15.27 -12.07 3.84
N ASN A 70 16.31 -11.23 3.87
CA ASN A 70 16.52 -10.22 4.90
C ASN A 70 15.40 -9.16 4.96
N LEU A 71 14.59 -9.03 3.90
CA LEU A 71 13.45 -8.12 3.90
C LEU A 71 12.16 -8.75 4.45
N LYS A 72 12.14 -10.07 4.71
CA LYS A 72 10.94 -10.81 5.12
C LYS A 72 10.21 -10.11 6.27
N GLU A 73 10.90 -9.88 7.39
CA GLU A 73 10.31 -9.27 8.59
C GLU A 73 9.72 -7.90 8.26
N LYS A 74 10.49 -7.04 7.59
CA LYS A 74 10.01 -5.72 7.18
C LYS A 74 8.78 -5.77 6.27
N ARG A 75 8.76 -6.64 5.25
CA ARG A 75 7.62 -6.71 4.33
C ARG A 75 6.33 -7.05 5.05
N TYR A 76 6.40 -7.94 6.04
CA TYR A 76 5.24 -8.31 6.84
C TYR A 76 4.86 -7.24 7.87
N ASP A 77 5.83 -6.55 8.49
CA ASP A 77 5.55 -5.40 9.35
C ASP A 77 4.86 -4.26 8.59
N ASP A 78 5.34 -3.93 7.39
CA ASP A 78 4.73 -2.96 6.49
C ASP A 78 3.31 -3.37 6.10
N PHE A 79 3.11 -4.66 5.81
CA PHE A 79 1.80 -5.18 5.47
C PHE A 79 0.83 -5.13 6.66
N ILE A 80 1.28 -5.43 7.88
CA ILE A 80 0.46 -5.30 9.10
C ILE A 80 0.07 -3.84 9.34
N TYR A 81 1.00 -2.91 9.20
CA TYR A 81 0.70 -1.48 9.21
C TYR A 81 -0.33 -1.11 8.15
N TRP A 82 -0.14 -1.59 6.90
CA TRP A 82 -1.05 -1.32 5.79
C TRP A 82 -2.47 -1.83 6.07
N ILE A 83 -2.63 -3.02 6.64
CA ILE A 83 -3.92 -3.58 7.05
C ILE A 83 -4.63 -2.62 8.00
N LEU A 84 -3.96 -2.21 9.08
CA LEU A 84 -4.57 -1.34 10.09
C LEU A 84 -4.89 0.05 9.51
N ASN A 85 -4.01 0.59 8.68
CA ASN A 85 -4.25 1.84 7.95
C ASN A 85 -5.48 1.76 7.05
N MET A 86 -5.68 0.63 6.36
CA MET A 86 -6.84 0.41 5.49
C MET A 86 -8.12 0.24 6.31
N ILE A 87 -8.08 -0.45 7.45
CA ILE A 87 -9.22 -0.59 8.36
C ILE A 87 -9.66 0.78 8.88
N ASN A 88 -8.71 1.60 9.33
CA ASN A 88 -8.99 2.96 9.83
C ASN A 88 -9.55 3.89 8.74
N LYS A 89 -9.36 3.58 7.46
CA LYS A 89 -9.95 4.32 6.33
C LYS A 89 -11.32 3.79 5.91
N MET A 90 -11.82 2.70 6.50
CA MET A 90 -13.10 2.11 6.11
C MET A 90 -14.28 3.03 6.48
N ASN A 91 -14.22 3.70 7.63
CA ASN A 91 -15.22 4.64 8.14
C ASN A 91 -14.52 5.72 8.97
N ASP A 92 -15.10 6.92 9.07
CA ASP A 92 -14.53 8.06 9.83
C ASP A 92 -14.32 7.76 11.32
N GLU A 93 -15.22 6.98 11.92
CA GLU A 93 -15.13 6.54 13.32
C GLU A 93 -15.41 5.03 13.42
N ILE A 94 -14.34 4.24 13.55
CA ILE A 94 -14.43 2.80 13.76
C ILE A 94 -14.03 2.45 15.20
N GLU A 95 -14.93 1.78 15.92
CA GLU A 95 -14.66 1.33 17.29
C GLU A 95 -13.52 0.29 17.31
N GLN A 96 -12.64 0.36 18.31
CA GLN A 96 -11.53 -0.58 18.48
C GLN A 96 -12.00 -2.06 18.54
N THR A 97 -13.18 -2.32 19.08
CA THR A 97 -13.78 -3.65 19.12
C THR A 97 -14.10 -4.18 17.72
N GLU A 98 -14.54 -3.31 16.80
CA GLU A 98 -14.78 -3.65 15.40
C GLU A 98 -13.48 -3.83 14.64
N VAL A 99 -12.49 -2.96 14.86
CA VAL A 99 -11.12 -3.11 14.32
C VAL A 99 -10.55 -4.49 14.67
N ASN A 100 -10.66 -4.89 15.94
CA ASN A 100 -10.16 -6.19 16.41
C ASN A 100 -10.88 -7.37 15.74
N LYS A 101 -12.21 -7.27 15.54
CA LYS A 101 -12.98 -8.29 14.81
C LYS A 101 -12.51 -8.41 13.37
N ILE A 102 -12.32 -7.28 12.67
CA ILE A 102 -11.84 -7.28 11.28
C ILE A 102 -10.46 -7.94 11.19
N ILE A 103 -9.53 -7.58 12.08
CA ILE A 103 -8.18 -8.17 12.12
C ILE A 103 -8.27 -9.68 12.32
N ASN A 104 -9.12 -10.16 13.24
CA ASN A 104 -9.29 -11.59 13.50
C ASN A 104 -9.83 -12.36 12.28
N GLU A 105 -10.80 -11.79 11.56
CA GLU A 105 -11.29 -12.37 10.31
C GLU A 105 -10.17 -12.45 9.26
N LEU A 106 -9.38 -11.36 9.10
CA LEU A 106 -8.24 -11.34 8.17
C LEU A 106 -7.15 -12.34 8.55
N ILE A 107 -6.85 -12.54 9.84
CA ILE A 107 -5.91 -13.57 10.33
C ILE A 107 -6.39 -14.97 9.92
N ASN A 108 -7.68 -15.26 10.06
CA ASN A 108 -8.24 -16.55 9.65
C ASN A 108 -8.12 -16.77 8.13
N ILE A 109 -8.42 -15.75 7.34
CA ILE A 109 -8.23 -15.77 5.88
C ILE A 109 -6.76 -16.00 5.54
N TRP A 110 -5.83 -15.32 6.22
CA TRP A 110 -4.39 -15.46 5.98
C TRP A 110 -3.91 -16.88 6.22
N LYS A 111 -4.34 -17.51 7.32
CA LYS A 111 -4.05 -18.91 7.60
C LYS A 111 -4.55 -19.84 6.49
N GLU A 112 -5.80 -19.65 6.04
CA GLU A 112 -6.37 -20.42 4.94
C GLU A 112 -5.57 -20.24 3.63
N VAL A 113 -5.18 -19.01 3.30
CA VAL A 113 -4.40 -18.72 2.09
C VAL A 113 -3.00 -19.32 2.18
N ASN A 114 -2.33 -19.20 3.33
CA ASN A 114 -1.00 -19.78 3.56
C ASN A 114 -0.99 -21.31 3.39
N GLN A 115 -2.09 -22.01 3.68
CA GLN A 115 -2.19 -23.46 3.44
C GLN A 115 -2.28 -23.81 1.95
N LYS A 116 -2.79 -22.88 1.12
CA LYS A 116 -2.98 -23.08 -0.33
C LYS A 116 -1.82 -22.59 -1.19
N LEU A 117 -0.99 -21.69 -0.66
CA LEU A 117 0.14 -21.08 -1.38
C LEU A 117 1.28 -22.06 -1.75
N PRO A 118 1.68 -23.03 -0.89
CA PRO A 118 2.76 -23.96 -1.18
C PRO A 118 2.42 -24.95 -2.31
N ASN A 119 2.48 -24.48 -3.57
CA ASN A 119 2.27 -25.28 -4.79
C ASN A 119 3.44 -25.03 -5.77
N ASN A 120 4.68 -25.28 -5.32
CA ASN A 120 5.95 -25.13 -6.07
C ASN A 120 6.36 -23.71 -6.50
N ARG A 121 5.51 -22.70 -6.33
CA ARG A 121 5.79 -21.30 -6.75
C ARG A 121 6.26 -20.39 -5.62
N VAL A 122 6.00 -20.77 -4.38
CA VAL A 122 6.31 -19.97 -3.18
C VAL A 122 7.07 -20.85 -2.21
N ASN A 123 8.22 -20.38 -1.76
CA ASN A 123 8.97 -21.03 -0.69
C ASN A 123 8.25 -20.82 0.64
N VAL A 124 8.00 -21.90 1.40
CA VAL A 124 7.36 -21.86 2.72
C VAL A 124 8.12 -20.95 3.69
N GLU A 125 9.45 -20.87 3.58
CA GLU A 125 10.27 -19.97 4.40
C GLU A 125 9.97 -18.48 4.16
N HIS A 126 9.34 -18.12 3.03
CA HIS A 126 8.94 -16.74 2.74
C HIS A 126 7.54 -16.42 3.27
N LEU A 127 6.79 -17.41 3.73
CA LEU A 127 5.47 -17.21 4.33
C LEU A 127 5.59 -16.66 5.76
N TYR A 128 4.58 -15.92 6.19
CA TYR A 128 4.44 -15.40 7.54
C TYR A 128 3.40 -16.19 8.31
N ASP A 129 3.65 -16.45 9.58
CA ASP A 129 2.64 -17.01 10.48
C ASP A 129 1.84 -15.88 11.14
N PRO A 130 0.57 -15.67 10.76
CA PRO A 130 -0.25 -14.60 11.31
C PRO A 130 -0.72 -14.85 12.75
N THR A 131 -0.42 -16.01 13.35
CA THR A 131 -0.74 -16.28 14.77
C THR A 131 -0.02 -15.35 15.74
N GLY A 132 1.13 -14.79 15.34
CA GLY A 132 1.88 -13.82 16.13
C GLY A 132 1.24 -12.42 16.19
N ILE A 133 0.19 -12.16 15.41
CA ILE A 133 -0.51 -10.88 15.42
C ILE A 133 -1.49 -10.87 16.61
N ILE A 134 -1.20 -10.03 17.61
CA ILE A 134 -2.00 -9.92 18.84
C ILE A 134 -2.76 -8.59 18.83
N THR A 135 -4.09 -8.64 18.93
CA THR A 135 -4.95 -7.46 19.06
C THR A 135 -5.11 -7.03 20.53
N PRO A 136 -5.31 -5.73 20.82
CA PRO A 136 -5.40 -4.61 19.89
C PRO A 136 -4.02 -4.21 19.35
N LEU A 137 -3.97 -3.86 18.06
CA LEU A 137 -2.78 -3.28 17.45
C LEU A 137 -2.72 -1.78 17.74
N ASP A 138 -1.54 -1.29 18.10
CA ASP A 138 -1.26 0.12 18.29
C ASP A 138 -0.85 0.76 16.95
N PHE A 139 -1.73 1.60 16.39
CA PHE A 139 -1.49 2.25 15.10
C PHE A 139 -0.30 3.21 15.12
N ASP A 140 -0.09 3.94 16.22
CA ASP A 140 0.99 4.91 16.32
C ASP A 140 2.34 4.20 16.48
N ASP A 141 2.38 3.09 17.22
CA ASP A 141 3.57 2.25 17.30
C ASP A 141 3.93 1.63 15.94
N LEU A 142 2.96 1.06 15.22
CA LEU A 142 3.18 0.50 13.89
C LEU A 142 3.62 1.57 12.89
N LYS A 143 3.00 2.75 12.92
CA LYS A 143 3.38 3.89 12.08
C LYS A 143 4.80 4.35 12.37
N ARG A 144 5.19 4.44 13.65
CA ARG A 144 6.55 4.78 14.05
C ARG A 144 7.55 3.74 13.57
N LYS A 145 7.29 2.45 13.82
CA LYS A 145 8.14 1.33 13.37
C LYS A 145 8.33 1.33 11.86
N LYS A 146 7.27 1.55 11.09
CA LYS A 146 7.36 1.69 9.63
C LYS A 146 8.26 2.84 9.21
N ARG A 147 8.09 4.04 9.76
CA ARG A 147 8.94 5.19 9.41
C ARG A 147 10.43 4.91 9.67
N MET A 148 10.73 4.30 10.81
CA MET A 148 12.09 3.89 11.15
C MET A 148 12.62 2.85 10.15
N SER A 149 11.86 1.79 9.88
CA SER A 149 12.28 0.70 9.00
C SER A 149 12.46 1.15 7.55
N ASP A 150 11.59 2.03 7.04
CA ASP A 150 11.70 2.66 5.72
C ASP A 150 12.97 3.49 5.63
N TYR A 151 13.25 4.32 6.65
CA TYR A 151 14.48 5.12 6.70
C TYR A 151 15.73 4.23 6.62
N CYS A 152 15.83 3.19 7.45
CA CYS A 152 16.97 2.28 7.48
C CYS A 152 17.13 1.50 6.16
N GLN A 153 16.03 1.00 5.58
CA GLN A 153 16.06 0.30 4.28
C GLN A 153 16.59 1.19 3.16
N ASN A 154 16.15 2.45 3.14
CA ASN A 154 16.43 3.37 2.04
C ASN A 154 17.80 4.03 2.17
N PHE A 155 18.41 4.01 3.36
CA PHE A 155 19.58 4.82 3.68
C PHE A 155 20.75 4.59 2.72
N SER A 156 21.15 3.34 2.47
CA SER A 156 22.28 3.02 1.58
C SER A 156 22.02 3.44 0.12
N PHE A 157 20.79 3.26 -0.35
CA PHE A 157 20.38 3.73 -1.68
C PHE A 157 20.47 5.25 -1.77
N LEU A 158 19.91 5.97 -0.79
CA LEU A 158 19.94 7.43 -0.74
C LEU A 158 21.36 7.96 -0.60
N GLN A 159 22.19 7.34 0.25
CA GLN A 159 23.61 7.68 0.37
C GLN A 159 24.29 7.59 -1.00
N THR A 160 24.08 6.51 -1.73
CA THR A 160 24.66 6.35 -3.07
C THR A 160 24.13 7.42 -4.04
N LYS A 161 22.82 7.66 -4.06
CA LYS A 161 22.22 8.66 -4.96
C LYS A 161 22.68 10.09 -4.64
N LEU A 162 22.84 10.44 -3.38
CA LEU A 162 23.14 11.80 -2.93
C LEU A 162 24.64 12.12 -2.91
N THR A 163 25.50 11.11 -2.77
CA THR A 163 26.97 11.30 -2.71
C THR A 163 27.68 11.02 -4.04
N ASN A 164 27.03 10.33 -4.98
CA ASN A 164 27.65 9.95 -6.27
C ASN A 164 26.86 10.38 -7.51
N ASN A 165 25.53 10.51 -7.46
CA ASN A 165 24.71 10.78 -8.64
C ASN A 165 24.18 12.22 -8.67
N LYS A 166 24.46 12.95 -9.75
CA LYS A 166 23.97 14.34 -9.93
C LYS A 166 22.58 14.41 -10.59
N ARG A 167 22.14 13.36 -11.30
CA ARG A 167 20.82 13.30 -11.94
C ARG A 167 19.76 13.04 -10.88
N GLN A 168 18.66 13.82 -10.91
CA GLN A 168 17.53 13.70 -9.98
C GLN A 168 17.88 13.86 -8.49
N CYS A 169 19.09 14.35 -8.18
CA CYS A 169 19.58 14.50 -6.81
C CYS A 169 18.62 15.29 -5.91
N HIS A 170 17.97 16.33 -6.46
CA HIS A 170 16.98 17.14 -5.74
C HIS A 170 15.76 16.33 -5.24
N ILE A 171 15.25 15.38 -6.03
CA ILE A 171 14.11 14.53 -5.65
C ILE A 171 14.50 13.64 -4.47
N TYR A 172 15.63 12.95 -4.59
CA TYR A 172 16.14 12.11 -3.51
C TYR A 172 16.52 12.91 -2.27
N TYR A 173 17.01 14.14 -2.45
CA TYR A 173 17.37 15.03 -1.35
C TYR A 173 16.12 15.48 -0.58
N ASN A 174 15.06 15.89 -1.28
CA ASN A 174 13.79 16.26 -0.66
C ASN A 174 13.20 15.08 0.12
N TYR A 175 13.19 13.90 -0.49
CA TYR A 175 12.76 12.67 0.19
C TYR A 175 13.59 12.37 1.45
N PHE A 176 14.93 12.47 1.35
CA PHE A 176 15.83 12.25 2.47
C PHE A 176 15.60 13.26 3.60
N LYS A 177 15.48 14.56 3.28
CA LYS A 177 15.17 15.61 4.27
C LYS A 177 13.84 15.37 4.98
N ASN A 178 12.84 14.86 4.27
CA ASN A 178 11.53 14.55 4.85
C ASN A 178 11.57 13.29 5.74
N THR A 179 12.44 12.34 5.45
CA THR A 179 12.51 11.06 6.17
C THR A 179 13.57 11.01 7.27
N MET A 180 14.60 11.87 7.23
CA MET A 180 15.71 11.82 8.20
C MET A 180 15.29 12.06 9.64
N LYS A 181 14.14 12.70 9.91
CA LYS A 181 13.59 12.81 11.28
C LYS A 181 13.27 11.46 11.90
N ALA A 182 13.04 10.42 11.09
CA ALA A 182 12.88 9.06 11.60
C ALA A 182 14.16 8.55 12.30
N TYR A 183 15.32 9.15 12.01
CA TYR A 183 16.57 8.82 12.71
C TYR A 183 16.50 9.15 14.20
N ASP A 184 15.74 10.15 14.64
CA ASP A 184 15.60 10.47 16.07
C ASP A 184 15.01 9.28 16.83
N ASP A 185 13.95 8.68 16.27
CA ASP A 185 13.34 7.46 16.80
C ASP A 185 14.32 6.27 16.73
N VAL A 186 15.05 6.10 15.62
CA VAL A 186 16.07 5.05 15.47
C VAL A 186 17.17 5.20 16.52
N SER A 187 17.72 6.38 16.70
CA SER A 187 18.78 6.67 17.66
C SER A 187 18.35 6.35 19.09
N VAL A 188 17.12 6.73 19.46
CA VAL A 188 16.57 6.47 20.80
C VAL A 188 16.28 4.99 21.03
N VAL A 189 15.67 4.31 20.06
CA VAL A 189 15.12 2.94 20.23
C VAL A 189 16.14 1.85 19.88
N CYS A 190 17.08 2.11 18.98
CA CYS A 190 18.05 1.12 18.53
C CYS A 190 19.46 1.32 19.13
N ASN A 191 19.86 2.57 19.42
CA ASN A 191 21.28 2.86 19.70
C ASN A 191 21.56 3.22 21.17
N LYS A 192 20.56 3.52 22.00
CA LYS A 192 20.78 3.82 23.42
C LYS A 192 21.11 2.55 24.20
N THR A 193 22.09 2.64 25.11
CA THR A 193 22.57 1.54 25.96
C THR A 193 21.48 0.89 26.82
N SER A 194 20.41 1.62 27.14
CA SER A 194 19.25 1.13 27.90
C SER A 194 18.01 0.86 27.04
N ALA A 195 18.16 0.84 25.70
CA ALA A 195 17.02 0.67 24.82
C ALA A 195 16.49 -0.76 24.84
N ASP A 196 15.16 -0.88 24.80
CA ASP A 196 14.49 -2.13 24.49
C ASP A 196 14.65 -2.42 22.99
N THR A 197 15.74 -3.10 22.66
CA THR A 197 16.11 -3.43 21.26
C THR A 197 15.10 -4.33 20.56
N SER A 198 14.12 -4.91 21.28
CA SER A 198 12.99 -5.62 20.67
C SER A 198 12.09 -4.69 19.86
N LYS A 199 12.07 -3.38 20.17
CA LYS A 199 11.32 -2.36 19.45
C LYS A 199 12.07 -1.79 18.25
N CYS A 200 13.36 -2.09 18.12
CA CYS A 200 14.16 -1.68 16.98
C CYS A 200 13.79 -2.53 15.75
N PRO A 201 13.37 -1.93 14.64
CA PRO A 201 13.09 -2.68 13.42
C PRO A 201 14.33 -3.46 12.97
N TYR A 202 14.12 -4.67 12.44
CA TYR A 202 15.20 -5.58 12.04
C TYR A 202 16.28 -4.93 11.17
N LEU A 203 15.88 -4.18 10.13
CA LEU A 203 16.82 -3.50 9.23
C LEU A 203 17.59 -2.35 9.89
N CYS A 204 17.08 -1.80 10.99
CA CYS A 204 17.74 -0.72 11.71
C CYS A 204 18.83 -1.22 12.66
N LYS A 205 18.93 -2.54 12.89
CA LYS A 205 19.90 -3.12 13.81
C LYS A 205 21.31 -3.07 13.21
N ASN A 206 22.29 -2.84 14.08
CA ASN A 206 23.73 -3.04 13.83
C ASN A 206 24.36 -2.20 12.71
N ASN A 207 23.72 -1.11 12.27
CA ASN A 207 24.26 -0.23 11.24
C ASN A 207 24.17 1.24 11.68
N ASP A 208 25.14 2.05 11.27
CA ASP A 208 25.11 3.49 11.51
C ASP A 208 24.32 4.18 10.40
N TYR A 209 23.10 4.58 10.74
CA TYR A 209 22.19 5.31 9.86
C TYR A 209 22.17 6.81 10.17
N ASN A 210 23.23 7.36 10.76
CA ASN A 210 23.32 8.77 11.07
C ASN A 210 23.23 9.62 9.77
N PRO A 211 22.25 10.54 9.66
CA PRO A 211 22.07 11.36 8.46
C PRO A 211 23.30 12.21 8.12
N GLU A 212 24.15 12.55 9.10
CA GLU A 212 25.41 13.30 8.89
C GLU A 212 26.37 12.59 7.92
N ILE A 213 26.30 11.27 7.82
CA ILE A 213 27.11 10.48 6.87
C ILE A 213 26.78 10.88 5.43
N ILE A 214 25.51 11.20 5.14
CA ILE A 214 25.06 11.64 3.82
C ILE A 214 25.28 13.14 3.67
N LEU A 215 24.90 13.94 4.68
CA LEU A 215 24.97 15.40 4.63
C LEU A 215 26.40 15.92 4.43
N SER A 216 27.38 15.34 5.14
CA SER A 216 28.80 15.73 5.03
C SER A 216 29.44 15.41 3.67
N LYS A 217 28.82 14.51 2.87
CA LYS A 217 29.35 14.03 1.58
C LYS A 217 28.43 14.38 0.41
N LEU A 218 27.47 15.27 0.62
CA LEU A 218 26.45 15.61 -0.37
C LEU A 218 27.10 16.22 -1.64
N LYS A 219 26.76 15.68 -2.82
CA LYS A 219 27.28 16.17 -4.12
C LYS A 219 26.18 16.68 -5.06
N CYS A 220 24.99 16.98 -4.54
CA CYS A 220 23.89 17.54 -5.32
C CYS A 220 24.22 18.95 -5.83
N ASN A 221 24.31 19.12 -7.15
CA ASN A 221 24.54 20.45 -7.77
C ASN A 221 23.35 21.41 -7.61
N LYS A 222 22.13 20.87 -7.47
CA LYS A 222 20.89 21.62 -7.29
C LYS A 222 20.23 21.08 -6.02
N ILE A 223 20.55 21.68 -4.89
CA ILE A 223 19.77 21.53 -3.67
C ILE A 223 18.68 22.60 -3.78
N PRO A 224 17.38 22.25 -3.71
CA PRO A 224 16.34 23.26 -3.57
C PRO A 224 16.72 24.14 -2.37
N VAL A 225 16.81 25.45 -2.58
CA VAL A 225 16.84 26.40 -1.45
C VAL A 225 15.65 26.00 -0.59
N GLU A 226 15.87 25.83 0.72
CA GLU A 226 14.80 25.50 1.67
C GLU A 226 13.66 26.49 1.40
N GLU A 227 12.64 26.05 0.66
CA GLU A 227 11.50 26.91 0.41
C GLU A 227 10.95 27.17 1.80
N SER A 228 10.88 28.45 2.16
CA SER A 228 10.15 28.91 3.34
C SER A 228 8.90 28.04 3.49
N PRO A 229 8.57 27.56 4.70
CA PRO A 229 7.49 26.60 4.92
C PRO A 229 6.31 26.96 4.03
N PRO A 230 5.75 25.99 3.27
CA PRO A 230 4.79 26.27 2.21
C PRO A 230 3.81 27.29 2.76
N LYS A 231 3.72 28.47 2.12
CA LYS A 231 2.88 29.59 2.59
C LYS A 231 1.60 28.96 3.10
N LEU A 232 1.41 28.96 4.42
CA LEU A 232 0.24 28.37 5.05
C LEU A 232 -0.94 29.00 4.34
N ILE A 233 -1.57 28.23 3.46
CA ILE A 233 -2.74 28.70 2.75
C ILE A 233 -3.81 28.86 3.83
N THR A 234 -4.44 30.04 3.83
CA THR A 234 -5.49 30.32 4.79
C THR A 234 -6.54 29.22 4.70
N GLU A 235 -7.15 28.88 5.84
CA GLU A 235 -8.22 27.89 5.93
C GLU A 235 -9.31 28.16 4.88
N GLU A 236 -9.60 29.43 4.62
CA GLU A 236 -10.50 29.90 3.58
C GLU A 236 -10.11 29.42 2.17
N LYS A 237 -8.82 29.49 1.80
CA LYS A 237 -8.34 29.03 0.49
C LYS A 237 -8.38 27.51 0.39
N CYS A 238 -8.04 26.80 1.47
CA CYS A 238 -8.16 25.34 1.56
C CYS A 238 -9.63 24.88 1.40
N ASN A 239 -10.55 25.55 2.09
CA ASN A 239 -11.99 25.26 2.03
C ASN A 239 -12.55 25.55 0.64
N MET A 240 -12.12 26.65 0.00
CA MET A 240 -12.53 26.98 -1.36
C MET A 240 -12.10 25.92 -2.38
N GLU A 241 -10.85 25.45 -2.28
CA GLU A 241 -10.31 24.42 -3.18
C GLU A 241 -10.94 23.05 -2.93
N THR A 242 -11.19 22.70 -1.66
CA THR A 242 -11.92 21.49 -1.26
C THR A 242 -13.35 21.50 -1.79
N ASN A 243 -14.06 22.63 -1.69
CA ASN A 243 -15.42 22.77 -2.20
C ASN A 243 -15.46 22.68 -3.74
N ARG A 244 -14.47 23.26 -4.42
CA ARG A 244 -14.31 23.12 -5.87
C ARG A 244 -14.13 21.66 -6.27
N LEU A 245 -13.19 20.96 -5.64
CA LEU A 245 -12.92 19.54 -5.91
C LEU A 245 -14.14 18.65 -5.62
N LYS A 246 -14.89 18.91 -4.53
CA LYS A 246 -16.15 18.22 -4.24
C LYS A 246 -17.20 18.46 -5.32
N SER A 247 -17.30 19.69 -5.83
CA SER A 247 -18.23 20.04 -6.92
C SER A 247 -17.85 19.33 -8.23
N GLU A 248 -16.57 19.37 -8.61
CA GLU A 248 -16.05 18.67 -9.78
C GLU A 248 -16.24 17.16 -9.69
N LEU A 249 -15.99 16.56 -8.51
CA LEU A 249 -16.25 15.16 -8.25
C LEU A 249 -17.75 14.82 -8.35
N GLY A 250 -18.62 15.68 -7.81
CA GLY A 250 -20.07 15.52 -7.92
C GLY A 250 -20.54 15.57 -9.38
N GLN A 251 -20.01 16.48 -10.18
CA GLN A 251 -20.31 16.56 -11.62
C GLN A 251 -19.78 15.33 -12.37
N ALA A 252 -18.58 14.85 -12.06
CA ALA A 252 -18.02 13.64 -12.65
C ALA A 252 -18.84 12.39 -12.31
N LEU A 253 -19.32 12.27 -11.06
CA LEU A 253 -20.19 11.18 -10.62
C LEU A 253 -21.56 11.25 -11.30
N LEU A 254 -22.15 12.43 -11.46
CA LEU A 254 -23.40 12.62 -12.20
C LEU A 254 -23.24 12.26 -13.69
N ALA A 255 -22.13 12.66 -14.30
CA ALA A 255 -21.81 12.28 -15.67
C ALA A 255 -21.61 10.76 -15.82
N ALA A 256 -21.01 10.10 -14.83
CA ALA A 256 -20.85 8.65 -14.80
C ALA A 256 -22.18 7.90 -14.57
N ASN A 257 -23.11 8.47 -13.79
CA ASN A 257 -24.40 7.85 -13.49
C ASN A 257 -25.36 7.82 -14.71
N ASN A 258 -25.13 8.66 -15.72
CA ASN A 258 -25.93 8.69 -16.94
C ASN A 258 -25.58 7.57 -17.93
N HIS A 259 -24.70 6.63 -17.56
CA HIS A 259 -24.29 5.50 -18.42
C HIS A 259 -24.42 4.12 -17.76
N VAL A 260 -25.35 3.96 -16.82
CA VAL A 260 -25.85 2.61 -16.50
C VAL A 260 -26.83 2.22 -17.61
N PHE A 261 -26.46 1.25 -18.43
CA PHE A 261 -27.35 0.63 -19.42
C PHE A 261 -28.66 0.20 -18.74
N SER A 262 -29.71 1.01 -18.90
CA SER A 262 -31.05 0.61 -18.47
C SER A 262 -31.65 -0.32 -19.53
N TYR A 263 -32.53 -1.23 -19.10
CA TYR A 263 -33.19 -2.20 -19.98
C TYR A 263 -34.02 -1.54 -21.11
N SER A 264 -34.26 -0.24 -21.02
CA SER A 264 -34.99 0.59 -21.98
C SER A 264 -34.08 1.33 -22.97
N ASP A 265 -32.75 1.14 -22.92
CA ASP A 265 -31.83 1.77 -23.86
C ASP A 265 -32.02 1.16 -25.27
N PRO A 266 -32.34 1.97 -26.29
CA PRO A 266 -32.56 1.48 -27.66
C PRO A 266 -31.35 0.74 -28.24
N ARG A 267 -30.12 0.99 -27.74
CA ARG A 267 -28.92 0.25 -28.15
C ARG A 267 -28.94 -1.20 -27.64
N VAL A 268 -29.50 -1.45 -26.46
CA VAL A 268 -29.66 -2.81 -25.89
C VAL A 268 -30.72 -3.59 -26.66
N VAL A 269 -31.83 -2.93 -27.03
CA VAL A 269 -32.89 -3.54 -27.86
C VAL A 269 -32.31 -3.98 -29.22
N VAL A 270 -31.48 -3.14 -29.84
CA VAL A 270 -30.80 -3.47 -31.10
C VAL A 270 -29.84 -4.66 -30.94
N LEU A 271 -29.06 -4.71 -29.85
CA LEU A 271 -28.15 -5.83 -29.57
C LEU A 271 -28.87 -7.16 -29.33
N ILE A 272 -30.00 -7.13 -28.62
CA ILE A 272 -30.85 -8.31 -28.40
C ILE A 272 -31.40 -8.82 -29.73
N LEU A 273 -31.90 -7.92 -30.60
CA LEU A 273 -32.39 -8.27 -31.93
C LEU A 273 -31.31 -8.93 -32.80
N PHE A 274 -30.08 -8.39 -32.81
CA PHE A 274 -28.96 -9.00 -33.55
C PHE A 274 -28.56 -10.36 -32.99
N ALA A 275 -28.61 -10.55 -31.67
CA ALA A 275 -28.33 -11.85 -31.05
C ALA A 275 -29.37 -12.91 -31.47
N PHE A 276 -30.66 -12.56 -31.47
CA PHE A 276 -31.72 -13.46 -31.97
C PHE A 276 -31.58 -13.76 -33.45
N LEU A 277 -31.23 -12.77 -34.27
CA LEU A 277 -31.00 -12.97 -35.70
C LEU A 277 -29.82 -13.93 -35.95
N GLY A 278 -28.74 -13.79 -35.16
CA GLY A 278 -27.58 -14.68 -35.21
C GLY A 278 -27.93 -16.12 -34.85
N ILE A 279 -28.76 -16.34 -33.81
CA ILE A 279 -29.23 -17.68 -33.43
C ILE A 279 -30.07 -18.30 -34.56
N ILE A 280 -31.01 -17.55 -35.14
CA ILE A 280 -31.86 -18.02 -36.25
C ILE A 280 -31.01 -18.39 -37.47
N LEU A 281 -30.05 -17.55 -37.84
CA LEU A 281 -29.13 -17.84 -38.93
C LEU A 281 -28.28 -19.09 -38.65
N THR A 282 -27.83 -19.26 -37.41
CA THR A 282 -27.06 -20.45 -37.01
C THR A 282 -27.90 -21.72 -37.15
N PHE A 283 -29.17 -21.70 -36.75
CA PHE A 283 -30.08 -22.83 -36.98
C PHE A 283 -30.35 -23.09 -38.46
N LEU A 284 -30.53 -22.05 -39.28
CA LEU A 284 -30.74 -22.21 -40.73
C LEU A 284 -29.52 -22.80 -41.45
N PHE A 285 -28.30 -22.48 -40.99
CA PHE A 285 -27.07 -23.05 -41.55
C PHE A 285 -26.75 -24.46 -41.04
N LEU A 286 -27.19 -24.82 -39.82
CA LEU A 286 -26.96 -26.15 -39.24
C LEU A 286 -28.09 -27.16 -39.54
N TYR A 287 -29.24 -26.71 -40.03
CA TYR A 287 -30.37 -27.57 -40.42
C TYR A 287 -30.34 -27.98 -41.90
N LYS A 288 -29.14 -28.05 -42.49
CA LYS A 288 -28.91 -28.56 -43.84
C LYS A 288 -27.97 -29.76 -43.81
#